data_AF-A0A5J4R3Y9-F1
#
_entry.id   AF-A0A5J4R3Y9-F1
#
_cell.length_a   1.000
_cell.length_b   1.000
_cell.length_c   1.000
_cell.angle_alpha   90.00
_cell.angle_beta   90.00
_cell.angle_gamma   90.00
#
_symmetry.space_group_name_H-M   'P 1'
#
loop_
_entity.id
_entity.type
_entity.pdbx_description
1 polymer ?
#
loop_
_entity_poly.entity_id
_entity_poly.type
_entity_poly.pdbx_seq_one_letter_code
_entity_poly.pdbx_strand_id
1 'polypeptide(L)'
;MWLDQVFEEAKQINDDNIYDDPDIPYDIPVPVLGYNSAHFDMIFVLPYLTNSNWRITSYLGDFSHIKRVTVKHKISGVSIQLLDAILFITKESLKQFAIDFGDGGKDGNKGVFPYDAINTDNYKEVLEKKILFSQEDFNNKLRDEQISDDDYKLYLEDSKNFNNRCDYLQYYNELDTTIMIKPIDRLIEMNFSNGIDMFNYVSMASCANSI
;
A
#
# COMPACT_ATOMS: atom_id res chain seq x y z
N MET A 1 -7.99 14.51 6.33
CA MET A 1 -6.89 14.01 5.46
C MET A 1 -6.81 12.50 5.64
N TRP A 2 -6.40 11.70 4.66
CA TRP A 2 -6.39 10.23 4.79
C TRP A 2 -5.58 9.74 6.01
N LEU A 3 -4.53 10.48 6.38
CA LEU A 3 -3.69 10.16 7.54
C LEU A 3 -4.43 10.25 8.89
N ASP A 4 -5.47 11.10 8.99
CA ASP A 4 -6.32 11.14 10.20
C ASP A 4 -7.01 9.78 10.41
N GLN A 5 -7.50 9.18 9.31
CA GLN A 5 -8.18 7.89 9.33
C GLN A 5 -7.21 6.77 9.70
N VAL A 6 -5.98 6.80 9.15
CA VAL A 6 -4.92 5.84 9.51
C VAL A 6 -4.56 5.92 11.00
N PHE A 7 -4.50 7.12 11.59
CA PHE A 7 -4.25 7.25 13.02
C PHE A 7 -5.42 6.76 13.89
N GLU A 8 -6.66 6.89 13.42
CA GLU A 8 -7.82 6.35 14.13
C GLU A 8 -7.82 4.81 14.13
N GLU A 9 -7.56 4.18 12.99
CA GLU A 9 -7.41 2.72 12.90
C GLU A 9 -6.21 2.22 13.74
N ALA A 10 -5.08 2.93 13.69
CA ALA A 10 -3.91 2.59 14.49
C ALA A 10 -4.17 2.72 16.00
N LYS A 11 -5.01 3.68 16.40
CA LYS A 11 -5.44 3.80 17.79
C LYS A 11 -6.29 2.61 18.21
N GLN A 12 -7.24 2.18 17.38
CA GLN A 12 -8.05 0.98 17.64
C GLN A 12 -7.16 -0.26 17.80
N ILE A 13 -6.18 -0.45 16.91
CA ILE A 13 -5.22 -1.55 17.01
C ILE A 13 -4.43 -1.48 18.32
N ASN A 14 -3.97 -0.28 18.72
CA ASN A 14 -3.27 -0.13 20.00
C ASN A 14 -4.17 -0.47 21.18
N ASP A 15 -5.41 0.01 21.19
CA ASP A 15 -6.39 -0.23 22.26
C ASP A 15 -6.70 -1.74 22.40
N ASP A 16 -6.75 -2.47 21.29
CA ASP A 16 -6.98 -3.93 21.27
C ASP A 16 -5.77 -4.76 21.73
N ASN A 17 -4.56 -4.18 21.73
CA ASN A 17 -3.30 -4.86 22.06
C ASN A 17 -2.68 -4.40 23.40
N ILE A 18 -3.37 -3.57 24.18
CA ILE A 18 -2.90 -3.14 25.51
C ILE A 18 -2.73 -4.37 26.42
N TYR A 19 -1.63 -4.41 27.16
CA TYR A 19 -1.40 -5.45 28.17
C TYR A 19 -2.40 -5.33 29.33
N ASP A 20 -2.77 -6.47 29.93
CA ASP A 20 -3.66 -6.47 31.12
C ASP A 20 -3.06 -5.67 32.29
N ASP A 21 -1.74 -5.59 32.36
CA ASP A 21 -1.01 -4.81 33.36
C ASP A 21 -0.92 -3.33 32.93
N PRO A 22 -1.61 -2.41 33.63
CA PRO A 22 -1.62 -0.98 33.28
C PRO A 22 -0.26 -0.29 33.51
N ASP A 23 0.67 -0.93 34.23
CA ASP A 23 2.01 -0.38 34.45
C ASP A 23 2.97 -0.69 33.29
N ILE A 24 2.58 -1.57 32.35
CA ILE A 24 3.36 -1.90 31.16
C ILE A 24 2.85 -1.07 29.97
N PRO A 25 3.61 -0.06 29.51
CA PRO A 25 3.17 0.76 28.39
C PRO A 25 3.21 -0.03 27.08
N TYR A 26 2.13 0.04 26.31
CA TYR A 26 2.10 -0.39 24.91
C TYR A 26 2.46 0.78 23.98
N ASP A 27 3.70 0.82 23.48
CA ASP A 27 4.20 1.82 22.52
C ASP A 27 4.79 1.16 21.28
N ILE A 28 4.14 0.08 20.80
CA ILE A 28 4.51 -0.58 19.54
C ILE A 28 3.91 0.21 18.37
N PRO A 29 4.72 0.68 17.40
CA PRO A 29 4.20 1.37 16.23
C PRO A 29 3.39 0.43 15.33
N VAL A 30 2.21 0.87 14.89
CA VAL A 30 1.38 0.12 13.94
C VAL A 30 1.99 0.20 12.54
N PRO A 31 2.35 -0.94 11.89
CA PRO A 31 2.91 -0.93 10.55
C PRO A 31 1.85 -0.52 9.52
N VAL A 32 2.23 0.38 8.61
CA VAL A 32 1.43 0.83 7.47
C VAL A 32 2.22 0.53 6.21
N LEU A 33 1.69 -0.37 5.39
CA LEU A 33 2.42 -0.96 4.27
C LEU A 33 2.00 -0.33 2.95
N GLY A 34 2.99 0.08 2.15
CA GLY A 34 2.84 0.29 0.71
C GLY A 34 3.63 -0.76 -0.07
N TYR A 35 3.52 -0.76 -1.40
CA TYR A 35 4.26 -1.69 -2.26
C TYR A 35 5.05 -0.92 -3.31
N ASN A 36 6.38 -1.07 -3.29
CA ASN A 36 7.32 -0.27 -4.09
C ASN A 36 7.18 1.23 -3.78
N SER A 37 6.87 1.55 -2.52
CA SER A 37 6.56 2.88 -2.01
C SER A 37 7.78 3.66 -1.52
N ALA A 38 8.91 2.97 -1.27
CA ALA A 38 10.10 3.54 -0.62
C ALA A 38 10.69 4.78 -1.33
N HIS A 39 10.45 4.94 -2.62
CA HIS A 39 10.86 6.13 -3.35
C HIS A 39 9.66 6.96 -3.82
N PHE A 40 8.79 6.34 -4.63
CA PHE A 40 7.73 7.04 -5.33
C PHE A 40 6.71 7.67 -4.38
N ASP A 41 6.07 6.86 -3.55
CA ASP A 41 4.98 7.34 -2.71
C ASP A 41 5.50 8.19 -1.55
N MET A 42 6.61 7.77 -0.93
CA MET A 42 7.12 8.43 0.26
C MET A 42 7.58 9.87 -0.01
N ILE A 43 8.08 10.21 -1.20
CA ILE A 43 8.42 11.60 -1.55
C ILE A 43 7.19 12.52 -1.49
N PHE A 44 6.02 12.02 -1.92
CA PHE A 44 4.78 12.79 -1.88
C PHE A 44 4.14 12.81 -0.49
N VAL A 45 4.31 11.74 0.31
CA VAL A 45 3.73 11.63 1.64
C VAL A 45 4.54 12.39 2.70
N LEU A 46 5.88 12.37 2.62
CA LEU A 46 6.79 12.97 3.60
C LEU A 46 6.43 14.40 4.04
N PRO A 47 6.10 15.35 3.13
CA PRO A 47 5.74 16.71 3.50
C PRO A 47 4.53 16.81 4.45
N TYR A 48 3.66 15.80 4.45
CA TYR A 48 2.45 15.74 5.27
C TYR A 48 2.65 15.03 6.62
N LEU A 49 3.81 14.40 6.85
CA LEU A 49 4.09 13.62 8.07
C LEU A 49 4.56 14.45 9.25
N THR A 50 4.62 15.77 9.12
CA THR A 50 4.87 16.68 10.25
C THR A 50 3.95 17.88 10.16
N ASN A 51 3.08 18.03 11.16
CA ASN A 51 2.16 19.16 11.27
C ASN A 51 1.82 19.43 12.73
N SER A 52 0.69 20.09 13.04
CA SER A 52 0.24 20.31 14.42
C SER A 52 -0.08 19.02 15.17
N ASN A 53 -0.62 18.00 14.49
CA ASN A 53 -1.22 16.80 15.08
C ASN A 53 -0.21 15.66 15.25
N TRP A 54 0.77 15.52 14.36
CA TRP A 54 1.78 14.47 14.41
C TRP A 54 3.17 14.97 13.97
N ARG A 55 4.20 14.16 14.26
CA ARG A 55 5.58 14.44 13.87
C ARG A 55 6.32 13.14 13.53
N ILE A 56 7.29 13.26 12.64
CA ILE A 56 8.28 12.20 12.42
C ILE A 56 9.13 12.05 13.69
N THR A 57 9.28 10.81 14.18
CA THR A 57 10.11 10.47 15.34
C THR A 57 11.34 9.64 14.96
N SER A 58 11.27 8.92 13.85
CA SER A 58 12.38 8.14 13.31
C SER A 58 12.29 8.08 11.78
N TYR A 59 13.45 8.07 11.15
CA TYR A 59 13.61 8.02 9.70
C TYR A 59 14.80 7.15 9.36
N LEU A 60 14.62 6.20 8.43
CA LEU A 60 15.67 5.32 7.96
C LEU A 60 15.67 5.26 6.44
N GLY A 61 16.81 5.56 5.85
CA GLY A 61 16.99 5.60 4.40
C GLY A 61 17.69 6.88 3.96
N ASP A 62 17.69 7.11 2.66
CA ASP A 62 18.09 8.37 2.04
C ASP A 62 16.93 8.90 1.17
N PHE A 63 17.14 10.02 0.48
CA PHE A 63 16.11 10.61 -0.38
C PHE A 63 15.71 9.71 -1.57
N SER A 64 16.58 8.77 -1.96
CA SER A 64 16.35 7.85 -3.06
C SER A 64 15.64 6.58 -2.60
N HIS A 65 15.83 6.17 -1.34
CA HIS A 65 15.24 4.95 -0.78
C HIS A 65 14.89 5.15 0.69
N ILE A 66 13.66 5.59 0.92
CA ILE A 66 13.07 5.78 2.25
C ILE A 66 12.56 4.42 2.72
N LYS A 67 13.37 3.73 3.52
CA LYS A 67 13.07 2.36 3.95
C LYS A 67 12.01 2.31 5.04
N ARG A 68 12.01 3.29 5.93
CA ARG A 68 11.10 3.35 7.07
C ARG A 68 10.95 4.76 7.60
N VAL A 69 9.71 5.14 7.90
CA VAL A 69 9.40 6.40 8.59
C VAL A 69 8.45 6.10 9.75
N THR A 70 8.81 6.52 10.96
CA THR A 70 7.93 6.43 12.13
C THR A 70 7.36 7.80 12.45
N VAL A 71 6.05 7.85 12.62
CA VAL A 71 5.30 9.08 12.87
C VAL A 71 4.48 8.88 14.13
N LYS A 72 4.58 9.83 15.07
CA LYS A 72 3.86 9.79 16.35
C LYS A 72 2.81 10.89 16.40
N HIS A 73 1.58 10.52 16.71
CA HIS A 73 0.50 11.45 17.00
C HIS A 73 0.76 12.13 18.35
N LYS A 74 0.72 13.46 18.38
CA LYS A 74 1.20 14.25 19.53
C LYS A 74 0.26 14.20 20.72
N ILE A 75 -1.03 13.98 20.50
CA ILE A 75 -2.06 13.99 21.54
C ILE A 75 -2.27 12.57 22.08
N SER A 76 -2.71 11.64 21.23
CA SER A 76 -2.93 10.24 21.60
C SER A 76 -1.66 9.46 21.91
N GLY A 77 -0.48 9.91 21.45
CA GLY A 77 0.78 9.17 21.63
C GLY A 77 0.94 7.95 20.72
N VAL A 78 -0.09 7.58 19.95
CA VAL A 78 -0.05 6.46 18.99
C VAL A 78 1.02 6.70 17.93
N SER A 79 1.78 5.65 17.62
CA SER A 79 2.82 5.66 16.60
C SER A 79 2.40 4.78 15.43
N ILE A 80 2.63 5.26 14.20
CA ILE A 80 2.56 4.45 12.98
C ILE A 80 3.94 4.33 12.36
N GLN A 81 4.17 3.26 11.62
CA GLN A 81 5.43 3.00 10.93
C GLN A 81 5.16 2.69 9.46
N LEU A 82 5.51 3.64 8.59
CA LEU A 82 5.40 3.49 7.15
C LEU A 82 6.56 2.62 6.66
N LEU A 83 6.22 1.52 5.98
CA LEU A 83 7.15 0.53 5.42
C LEU A 83 6.79 0.23 3.96
N ASP A 84 7.78 -0.31 3.25
CA ASP A 84 7.59 -0.83 1.89
C ASP A 84 7.66 -2.37 1.93
N ALA A 85 6.56 -3.01 1.57
CA ALA A 85 6.44 -4.47 1.50
C ALA A 85 7.50 -5.10 0.59
N ILE A 86 7.94 -4.39 -0.47
CA ILE A 86 8.93 -4.92 -1.42
C ILE A 86 10.30 -5.16 -0.77
N LEU A 87 10.59 -4.53 0.37
CA LEU A 87 11.85 -4.72 1.09
C LEU A 87 11.92 -6.11 1.76
N PHE A 88 10.79 -6.77 1.95
CA PHE A 88 10.67 -8.08 2.60
C PHE A 88 10.60 -9.24 1.60
N ILE A 89 10.64 -8.95 0.29
CA ILE A 89 10.57 -9.94 -0.79
C ILE A 89 11.71 -9.74 -1.80
N THR A 90 11.87 -10.71 -2.70
CA THR A 90 12.68 -10.48 -3.90
C THR A 90 11.95 -9.49 -4.78
N LYS A 91 12.65 -8.48 -5.31
CA LYS A 91 12.03 -7.40 -6.07
C LYS A 91 11.22 -7.95 -7.25
N GLU A 92 9.91 -7.80 -7.20
CA GLU A 92 8.97 -8.29 -8.20
C GLU A 92 7.75 -7.38 -8.35
N SER A 93 6.92 -7.65 -9.36
CA SER A 93 5.66 -6.92 -9.55
C SER A 93 4.63 -7.33 -8.51
N LEU A 94 3.69 -6.43 -8.17
CA LEU A 94 2.59 -6.73 -7.27
C LEU A 94 1.78 -7.97 -7.72
N LYS A 95 1.60 -8.14 -9.04
CA LYS A 95 0.93 -9.32 -9.61
C LYS A 95 1.69 -10.61 -9.31
N GLN A 96 3.01 -10.58 -9.46
CA GLN A 96 3.87 -11.73 -9.18
C GLN A 96 3.90 -12.04 -7.68
N PHE A 97 4.00 -11.01 -6.83
CA PHE A 97 3.91 -11.14 -5.38
C PHE A 97 2.61 -11.82 -4.92
N ALA A 98 1.47 -11.41 -5.49
CA ALA A 98 0.18 -12.04 -5.21
C ALA A 98 0.09 -13.50 -5.69
N ILE A 99 0.81 -13.86 -6.76
CA ILE A 99 0.88 -15.23 -7.26
C ILE A 99 1.76 -16.10 -6.34
N ASP A 100 2.94 -15.60 -5.97
CA ASP A 100 3.96 -16.40 -5.29
C ASP A 100 3.65 -16.60 -3.80
N PHE A 101 3.03 -15.60 -3.16
CA PHE A 101 2.72 -15.63 -1.72
C PHE A 101 1.23 -15.67 -1.41
N GLY A 102 0.36 -15.49 -2.41
CA GLY A 102 -1.09 -15.71 -2.29
C GLY A 102 -1.52 -17.10 -2.78
N ASP A 103 -2.79 -17.29 -3.11
CA ASP A 103 -3.31 -18.59 -3.59
C ASP A 103 -3.09 -18.81 -5.10
N GLY A 104 -1.91 -18.45 -5.61
CA GLY A 104 -1.55 -18.61 -7.03
C GLY A 104 -2.35 -17.70 -7.97
N GLY A 105 -2.71 -16.49 -7.52
CA GLY A 105 -3.49 -15.51 -8.27
C GLY A 105 -5.00 -15.81 -8.35
N LYS A 106 -5.51 -16.79 -7.58
CA LYS A 106 -6.93 -17.20 -7.61
C LYS A 106 -7.89 -16.25 -6.90
N ASP A 107 -7.41 -15.45 -5.96
CA ASP A 107 -8.26 -14.59 -5.10
C ASP A 107 -8.41 -13.15 -5.57
N GLY A 108 -7.87 -12.82 -6.74
CA GLY A 108 -7.93 -11.46 -7.25
C GLY A 108 -6.98 -11.31 -8.40
N ASN A 109 -7.54 -11.16 -9.60
CA ASN A 109 -6.76 -10.62 -10.70
C ASN A 109 -6.41 -9.18 -10.35
N LYS A 110 -5.15 -8.79 -10.56
CA LYS A 110 -4.80 -7.38 -10.53
C LYS A 110 -5.68 -6.64 -11.54
N GLY A 111 -6.38 -5.59 -11.10
CA GLY A 111 -7.19 -4.76 -11.98
C GLY A 111 -6.31 -4.01 -12.99
N VAL A 112 -6.94 -3.32 -13.94
CA VAL A 112 -6.24 -2.49 -14.91
C VAL A 112 -6.79 -1.08 -14.90
N PHE A 113 -5.90 -0.09 -14.95
CA PHE A 113 -6.29 1.31 -14.94
C PHE A 113 -5.45 2.11 -15.94
N PRO A 114 -6.04 3.04 -16.71
CA PRO A 114 -5.31 3.84 -17.68
C PRO A 114 -4.61 5.01 -16.97
N TYR A 115 -3.36 4.78 -16.53
CA TYR A 115 -2.61 5.78 -15.75
C TYR A 115 -2.38 7.11 -16.48
N ASP A 116 -2.27 7.09 -17.81
CA ASP A 116 -2.02 8.28 -18.63
C ASP A 116 -3.31 9.06 -18.96
N ALA A 117 -4.49 8.53 -18.61
CA ALA A 117 -5.77 9.16 -18.93
C ALA A 117 -6.13 10.33 -18.00
N ILE A 118 -5.53 10.40 -16.81
CA ILE A 118 -5.78 11.47 -15.82
C ILE A 118 -4.50 12.17 -15.41
N ASN A 119 -4.60 13.45 -15.08
CA ASN A 119 -3.54 14.28 -14.53
C ASN A 119 -4.12 15.38 -13.63
N THR A 120 -3.27 16.25 -13.11
CA THR A 120 -3.66 17.34 -12.19
C THR A 120 -4.68 18.31 -12.77
N ASP A 121 -4.77 18.39 -14.10
CA ASP A 121 -5.57 19.39 -14.80
C ASP A 121 -6.93 18.85 -15.23
N ASN A 122 -7.01 17.55 -15.57
CA ASN A 122 -8.21 16.95 -16.18
C ASN A 122 -8.94 15.93 -15.29
N TYR A 123 -8.39 15.53 -14.13
CA TYR A 123 -8.90 14.39 -13.36
C TYR A 123 -10.40 14.47 -13.05
N LYS A 124 -10.92 15.64 -12.64
CA LYS A 124 -12.35 15.80 -12.31
C LYS A 124 -13.24 15.49 -13.51
N GLU A 125 -12.96 16.15 -14.64
CA GLU A 125 -13.77 15.98 -15.85
C GLU A 125 -13.69 14.53 -16.38
N VAL A 126 -12.49 13.92 -16.33
CA VAL A 126 -12.30 12.56 -16.81
C VAL A 126 -12.98 11.54 -15.90
N LEU A 127 -12.89 11.70 -14.58
CA LEU A 127 -13.42 10.73 -13.61
C LEU A 127 -14.95 10.81 -13.46
N GLU A 128 -15.56 11.98 -13.68
CA GLU A 128 -17.03 12.15 -13.64
C GLU A 128 -17.75 11.53 -14.84
N LYS A 129 -17.03 11.17 -15.91
CA LYS A 129 -17.62 10.58 -17.12
C LYS A 129 -18.23 9.20 -16.81
N LYS A 130 -19.46 9.00 -17.31
CA LYS A 130 -20.20 7.73 -17.27
C LYS A 130 -19.90 6.80 -18.45
N ILE A 131 -19.07 7.25 -19.38
CA ILE A 131 -18.61 6.43 -20.50
C ILE A 131 -17.36 5.66 -20.09
N LEU A 132 -17.18 4.47 -20.66
CA LEU A 132 -15.99 3.64 -20.42
C LEU A 132 -14.73 4.29 -21.01
N PHE A 133 -13.56 3.88 -20.53
CA PHE A 133 -12.30 4.14 -21.21
C PHE A 133 -12.23 3.32 -22.50
N SER A 134 -11.73 3.96 -23.55
CA SER A 134 -11.36 3.29 -24.79
C SER A 134 -10.09 2.45 -24.58
N GLN A 135 -9.84 1.46 -25.45
CA GLN A 135 -8.62 0.66 -25.37
C GLN A 135 -7.36 1.52 -25.52
N GLU A 136 -7.42 2.58 -26.33
CA GLU A 136 -6.32 3.52 -26.55
C GLU A 136 -5.97 4.34 -25.29
N ASP A 137 -6.93 4.55 -24.39
CA ASP A 137 -6.68 5.27 -23.12
C ASP A 137 -5.69 4.51 -22.23
N PHE A 138 -5.53 3.20 -22.41
CA PHE A 138 -4.59 2.36 -21.66
C PHE A 138 -3.18 2.31 -22.25
N ASN A 139 -2.94 2.95 -23.39
CA ASN A 139 -1.62 2.96 -24.01
C ASN A 139 -0.63 3.71 -23.10
N ASN A 140 0.49 3.06 -22.77
CA ASN A 140 1.56 3.65 -22.00
C ASN A 140 2.51 4.39 -22.94
N LYS A 141 2.43 5.73 -22.95
CA LYS A 141 3.24 6.55 -23.88
C LYS A 141 4.72 6.52 -23.55
N LEU A 142 5.10 6.27 -22.30
CA LEU A 142 6.48 6.24 -21.86
C LEU A 142 7.19 4.95 -22.26
N ARG A 143 6.46 3.84 -22.30
CA ARG A 143 7.00 2.50 -22.60
C ARG A 143 6.69 2.02 -24.01
N ASP A 144 5.85 2.75 -24.75
CA ASP A 144 5.33 2.33 -26.06
C ASP A 144 4.62 0.96 -25.96
N GLU A 145 3.87 0.77 -24.87
CA GLU A 145 3.15 -0.46 -24.57
C GLU A 145 1.64 -0.24 -24.75
N GLN A 146 0.97 -1.24 -25.32
CA GLN A 146 -0.48 -1.29 -25.45
C GLN A 146 -1.04 -2.34 -24.49
N ILE A 147 -2.26 -2.10 -24.00
CA ILE A 147 -2.98 -3.10 -23.21
C ILE A 147 -3.28 -4.33 -24.06
N SER A 148 -3.23 -5.51 -23.45
CA SER A 148 -3.66 -6.74 -24.12
C SER A 148 -5.18 -6.77 -24.30
N ASP A 149 -5.66 -7.47 -25.33
CA ASP A 149 -7.11 -7.63 -25.54
C ASP A 149 -7.80 -8.32 -24.35
N ASP A 150 -7.10 -9.22 -23.66
CA ASP A 150 -7.67 -9.94 -22.52
C ASP A 150 -7.75 -9.06 -21.27
N ASP A 151 -6.74 -8.22 -21.02
CA ASP A 151 -6.78 -7.21 -19.95
C ASP A 151 -7.84 -6.14 -20.24
N TYR A 152 -8.01 -5.73 -21.50
CA TYR A 152 -9.08 -4.79 -21.86
C TYR A 152 -10.48 -5.40 -21.70
N LYS A 153 -10.67 -6.69 -22.02
CA LYS A 153 -11.91 -7.39 -21.71
C LYS A 153 -12.18 -7.44 -20.21
N LEU A 154 -11.15 -7.68 -19.39
CA LEU A 154 -11.28 -7.66 -17.93
C LEU A 154 -11.78 -6.30 -17.44
N TYR A 155 -11.17 -5.20 -17.94
CA TYR A 155 -11.66 -3.84 -17.68
C TYR A 155 -13.14 -3.65 -18.03
N LEU A 156 -13.56 -4.10 -19.22
CA LEU A 156 -14.94 -3.95 -19.69
C LEU A 156 -15.93 -4.74 -18.83
N GLU A 157 -15.57 -5.94 -18.36
CA GLU A 157 -16.41 -6.73 -17.46
C GLU A 157 -16.54 -6.08 -16.08
N ASP A 158 -15.42 -5.66 -15.48
CA ASP A 158 -15.42 -5.01 -14.16
C ASP A 158 -16.22 -3.71 -14.21
N SER A 159 -16.00 -2.89 -15.24
CA SER A 159 -16.59 -1.56 -15.38
C SER A 159 -18.12 -1.56 -15.45
N LYS A 160 -18.77 -2.67 -15.80
CA LYS A 160 -20.24 -2.80 -15.81
C LYS A 160 -20.86 -2.58 -14.43
N ASN A 161 -20.09 -2.77 -13.37
CA ASN A 161 -20.56 -2.67 -11.99
C ASN A 161 -20.51 -1.23 -11.44
N PHE A 162 -20.03 -0.25 -12.23
CA PHE A 162 -19.73 1.10 -11.75
C PHE A 162 -20.44 2.17 -12.59
N ASN A 163 -20.88 3.25 -11.96
CA ASN A 163 -21.67 4.28 -12.66
C ASN A 163 -20.81 5.27 -13.43
N ASN A 164 -19.57 5.48 -12.96
CA ASN A 164 -18.64 6.45 -13.51
C ASN A 164 -17.19 5.96 -13.28
N ARG A 165 -16.23 6.65 -13.90
CA ARG A 165 -14.81 6.27 -13.82
C ARG A 165 -14.19 6.50 -12.44
N CYS A 166 -14.76 7.39 -11.62
CA CYS A 166 -14.35 7.59 -10.21
C CYS A 166 -14.70 6.38 -9.35
N ASP A 167 -15.92 5.85 -9.47
CA ASP A 167 -16.35 4.62 -8.78
C ASP A 167 -15.44 3.44 -9.17
N TYR A 168 -15.08 3.33 -10.45
CA TYR A 168 -14.14 2.32 -10.93
C TYR A 168 -12.72 2.52 -10.36
N LEU A 169 -12.20 3.75 -10.33
CA LEU A 169 -10.89 4.06 -9.75
C LEU A 169 -10.84 3.67 -8.27
N GLN A 170 -11.90 3.93 -7.52
CA GLN A 170 -11.98 3.51 -6.12
C GLN A 170 -11.88 1.99 -5.99
N TYR A 171 -12.70 1.25 -6.74
CA TYR A 171 -12.64 -0.22 -6.77
C TYR A 171 -11.24 -0.74 -7.16
N TYR A 172 -10.64 -0.17 -8.19
CA TYR A 172 -9.29 -0.54 -8.64
C TYR A 172 -8.25 -0.36 -7.53
N ASN A 173 -8.27 0.77 -6.81
CA ASN A 173 -7.35 1.03 -5.70
C ASN A 173 -7.58 0.08 -4.51
N GLU A 174 -8.84 -0.23 -4.20
CA GLU A 174 -9.21 -1.20 -3.17
C GLU A 174 -8.73 -2.61 -3.53
N LEU A 175 -8.89 -3.00 -4.80
CA LEU A 175 -8.43 -4.29 -5.32
C LEU A 175 -6.90 -4.41 -5.25
N ASP A 176 -6.16 -3.42 -5.76
CA ASP A 176 -4.69 -3.39 -5.71
C ASP A 176 -4.15 -3.43 -4.27
N THR A 177 -4.93 -2.95 -3.29
CA THR A 177 -4.58 -3.05 -1.87
C THR A 177 -4.93 -4.43 -1.29
N THR A 178 -6.12 -4.94 -1.60
CA THR A 178 -6.65 -6.19 -1.03
C THR A 178 -5.82 -7.41 -1.47
N ILE A 179 -5.29 -7.40 -2.69
CA ILE A 179 -4.44 -8.50 -3.19
C ILE A 179 -3.13 -8.64 -2.41
N MET A 180 -2.71 -7.63 -1.64
CA MET A 180 -1.51 -7.72 -0.80
C MET A 180 -1.75 -8.42 0.54
N ILE A 181 -2.99 -8.47 1.04
CA ILE A 181 -3.29 -8.91 2.41
C ILE A 181 -2.83 -10.35 2.64
N LYS A 182 -3.33 -11.30 1.85
CA LYS A 182 -2.95 -12.72 1.97
C LYS A 182 -1.44 -12.96 1.81
N PRO A 183 -0.77 -12.42 0.77
CA PRO A 183 0.69 -12.47 0.66
C PRO A 183 1.44 -11.97 1.89
N ILE A 184 1.01 -10.84 2.46
CA ILE A 184 1.64 -10.26 3.65
C ILE A 184 1.42 -11.15 4.88
N ASP A 185 0.20 -11.64 5.10
CA ASP A 185 -0.11 -12.59 6.18
C ASP A 185 0.79 -13.82 6.08
N ARG A 186 0.96 -14.34 4.86
CA ARG A 186 1.82 -15.49 4.60
C ARG A 186 3.29 -15.20 4.93
N LEU A 187 3.79 -14.03 4.58
CA LEU A 187 5.14 -13.60 4.94
C LEU A 187 5.32 -13.46 6.45
N ILE A 188 4.32 -12.90 7.14
CA ILE A 188 4.33 -12.78 8.61
C ILE A 188 4.41 -14.19 9.23
N GLU A 189 3.55 -15.13 8.82
CA GLU A 189 3.56 -16.51 9.30
C GLU A 189 4.92 -17.20 9.07
N MET A 190 5.48 -17.05 7.85
CA MET A 190 6.75 -17.66 7.49
C MET A 190 7.90 -17.13 8.36
N ASN A 191 7.98 -15.82 8.60
CA ASN A 191 9.01 -15.24 9.47
C ASN A 191 8.77 -15.63 10.93
N PHE A 192 7.52 -15.60 11.39
CA PHE A 192 7.16 -15.95 12.76
C PHE A 192 7.47 -17.41 13.09
N SER A 193 7.34 -18.32 12.12
CA SER A 193 7.76 -19.73 12.28
C SER A 193 9.25 -19.91 12.56
N ASN A 194 10.06 -18.89 12.25
CA ASN A 194 11.49 -18.80 12.57
C ASN A 194 11.77 -17.91 13.80
N GLY A 195 10.75 -17.52 14.57
CA GLY A 195 10.88 -16.65 15.73
C GLY A 195 11.13 -15.17 15.41
N ILE A 196 10.86 -14.76 14.17
CA ILE A 196 11.11 -13.40 13.68
C ILE A 196 9.81 -12.64 13.54
N ASP A 197 9.69 -11.52 14.25
CA ASP A 197 8.70 -10.49 13.93
C ASP A 197 9.21 -9.63 12.77
N MET A 198 8.68 -9.89 11.57
CA MET A 198 9.15 -9.30 10.32
C MET A 198 9.20 -7.77 10.35
N PHE A 199 8.22 -7.10 10.94
CA PHE A 199 8.11 -5.64 10.87
C PHE A 199 9.05 -4.90 11.82
N ASN A 200 9.65 -5.60 12.79
CA ASN A 200 10.75 -5.03 13.57
C ASN A 200 12.03 -4.87 12.75
N TYR A 201 12.14 -5.57 11.61
CA TYR A 201 13.27 -5.52 10.70
C TYR A 201 13.02 -4.57 9.52
N VAL A 202 14.08 -4.27 8.80
CA VAL A 202 14.07 -3.28 7.70
C VAL A 202 13.94 -3.94 6.33
N SER A 203 14.26 -5.23 6.22
CA SER A 203 14.27 -5.96 4.95
C SER A 203 14.35 -7.48 5.17
N MET A 204 14.10 -8.26 4.11
CA MET A 204 14.31 -9.71 4.09
C MET A 204 15.74 -10.08 4.52
N ALA A 205 16.75 -9.36 4.03
CA ALA A 205 18.14 -9.62 4.41
C ALA A 205 18.39 -9.40 5.91
N SER A 206 17.71 -8.44 6.52
CA SER A 206 17.77 -8.20 7.96
C SER A 206 17.09 -9.32 8.76
N CYS A 207 15.95 -9.83 8.27
CA CYS A 207 15.30 -11.01 8.85
C CYS A 207 16.22 -12.24 8.74
N ALA A 208 16.75 -12.53 7.55
CA ALA A 208 17.59 -13.71 7.31
C ALA A 208 18.87 -13.74 8.16
N ASN A 209 19.46 -12.58 8.46
CA ASN A 209 20.63 -12.48 9.35
C ASN A 209 20.33 -12.76 10.83
N SER A 210 19.04 -12.86 11.21
CA SER A 210 18.60 -13.07 12.58
C SER A 210 18.22 -14.52 12.90
N ILE A 211 18.29 -15.40 11.89
CA ILE A 211 18.12 -16.86 12.00
C ILE A 211 19.50 -17.50 12.18
#